data_AF-T0ZW91-F1
#
_entry.id   AF-T0ZW91-F1
#
_cell.length_a   1.000
_cell.length_b   1.000
_cell.length_c   1.000
_cell.angle_alpha   90.00
_cell.angle_beta   90.00
_cell.angle_gamma   90.00
#
_symmetry.space_group_name_H-M   'P 1'
#
loop_
_entity.id
_entity.type
_entity.pdbx_description
1 polymer ?
#
loop_
_entity_poly.entity_id
_entity_poly.type
_entity_poly.pdbx_seq_one_letter_code
_entity_poly.pdbx_strand_id
1 'polypeptide(L)'
;MLSLRGIRDAAHVEHYFRVDDLTVEGRLASAWNGQWATVFRLEPPVCPKVFHELLLGRLPGGIQLGRPNGARLVHAPGFDATFSAPKSVS
;
A
#
# COMPACT_ATOMS: atom_id res chain seq x y z
N MET A 1 -16.07 7.88 8.05
CA MET A 1 -16.10 8.42 6.67
C MET A 1 -15.07 7.69 5.84
N LEU A 2 -15.40 7.33 4.59
CA LEU A 2 -14.46 6.73 3.65
C LEU A 2 -14.03 7.79 2.63
N SER A 3 -12.72 7.92 2.41
CA SER A 3 -12.17 8.67 1.26
C SER A 3 -11.32 7.76 0.39
N LEU A 4 -11.51 7.86 -0.93
CA LEU A 4 -10.77 7.09 -1.93
C LEU A 4 -9.92 8.03 -2.79
N ARG A 5 -8.64 7.68 -2.97
CA ARG A 5 -7.71 8.44 -3.82
C ARG A 5 -6.88 7.49 -4.68
N GLY A 6 -6.65 7.83 -5.95
CA GLY A 6 -5.69 7.11 -6.78
C GLY A 6 -4.26 7.44 -6.37
N ILE A 7 -3.42 6.43 -6.18
CA ILE A 7 -1.99 6.61 -5.91
C ILE A 7 -1.32 6.98 -7.22
N ARG A 8 -0.76 8.19 -7.29
CA ARG A 8 -0.19 8.75 -8.53
C ARG A 8 1.28 8.40 -8.72
N ASP A 9 2.00 8.22 -7.62
CA ASP A 9 3.43 7.99 -7.63
C ASP A 9 3.82 7.02 -6.52
N ALA A 10 4.53 5.97 -6.90
CA ALA A 10 5.06 4.99 -5.96
C ALA A 10 6.33 5.49 -5.25
N ALA A 11 6.98 6.58 -5.72
CA ALA A 11 8.23 7.08 -5.13
C ALA A 11 8.09 7.58 -3.69
N HIS A 12 6.88 7.90 -3.23
CA HIS A 12 6.62 8.47 -1.91
C HIS A 12 6.09 7.45 -0.89
N VAL A 13 6.55 6.19 -0.97
CA VAL A 13 6.16 5.10 -0.04
C VAL A 13 6.41 5.45 1.42
N GLU A 14 7.47 6.21 1.71
CA GLU A 14 7.86 6.56 3.08
C GLU A 14 6.75 7.27 3.86
N HIS A 15 5.83 7.96 3.17
CA HIS A 15 4.69 8.61 3.83
C HIS A 15 3.78 7.62 4.57
N TYR A 16 3.65 6.38 4.08
CA TYR A 16 2.87 5.32 4.73
C TYR A 16 3.49 4.79 6.02
N PHE A 17 4.79 5.05 6.22
CA PHE A 17 5.55 4.55 7.36
C PHE A 17 6.03 5.66 8.29
N ARG A 18 5.64 6.93 8.03
CA ARG A 18 5.92 8.01 8.98
C ARG A 18 5.09 7.80 10.23
N VAL A 19 5.80 7.78 11.36
CA VAL A 19 5.21 7.88 12.68
C VAL A 19 4.92 9.37 12.91
N ASP A 20 3.79 9.85 12.38
CA ASP A 20 3.22 11.10 12.87
C ASP A 20 2.36 10.79 14.10
N ASP A 21 2.15 11.77 14.98
CA ASP A 21 1.56 11.71 16.34
C ASP A 21 0.13 11.09 16.47
N LEU A 22 -0.38 10.44 15.43
CA LEU A 22 -1.70 9.81 15.32
C LEU A 22 -1.74 8.36 15.85
N THR A 23 -0.63 7.83 16.37
CA THR A 23 -0.59 6.50 16.98
C THR A 23 -0.50 6.62 18.50
N VAL A 24 -1.64 6.48 19.17
CA VAL A 24 -1.83 6.65 20.63
C VAL A 24 -0.91 5.74 21.47
N GLU A 25 -0.19 4.77 20.87
CA GLU A 25 0.71 3.84 21.58
C GLU A 25 2.06 3.59 20.86
N GLY A 26 2.47 4.45 19.92
CA GLY A 26 3.82 4.40 19.34
C GLY A 26 4.15 3.18 18.47
N ARG A 27 3.13 2.44 17.99
CA ARG A 27 3.31 1.37 17.00
C ARG A 27 2.37 1.58 15.82
N LEU A 28 2.93 1.78 14.64
CA LEU A 28 2.22 1.58 13.39
C LEU A 28 1.90 0.08 13.27
N ALA A 29 0.71 -0.33 13.70
CA ALA A 29 0.21 -1.66 13.42
C ALA A 29 -0.13 -1.75 11.92
N SER A 30 0.86 -2.09 11.09
CA SER A 30 0.66 -2.33 9.66
C SER A 30 0.46 -3.83 9.40
N ALA A 31 -0.55 -4.16 8.59
CA ALA A 31 -0.86 -5.54 8.28
C ALA A 31 -1.33 -5.70 6.83
N TRP A 32 -1.00 -6.84 6.23
CA TRP A 32 -1.53 -7.24 4.94
C TRP A 32 -2.93 -7.83 5.09
N ASN A 33 -3.80 -7.51 4.14
CA ASN A 33 -5.19 -7.98 4.11
C ASN A 33 -5.57 -8.49 2.72
N GLY A 34 -6.58 -9.37 2.66
CA GLY A 34 -7.09 -9.95 1.43
C GLY A 34 -6.43 -11.28 1.04
N GLN A 35 -7.10 -12.04 0.17
CA GLN A 35 -6.69 -13.41 -0.19
C GLN A 35 -5.29 -13.49 -0.81
N TRP A 36 -4.89 -12.48 -1.58
CA TRP A 36 -3.57 -12.41 -2.21
C TRP A 36 -2.42 -12.30 -1.21
N ALA A 37 -2.63 -11.66 -0.05
CA ALA A 37 -1.63 -11.63 1.01
C ALA A 37 -1.32 -13.04 1.49
N THR A 38 -2.33 -13.89 1.65
CA THR A 38 -2.15 -15.31 2.00
C THR A 38 -1.44 -16.08 0.90
N VAL A 39 -1.84 -15.90 -0.37
CA VAL A 39 -1.23 -16.58 -1.52
C VAL A 39 0.27 -16.28 -1.61
N PHE A 40 0.65 -15.02 -1.42
CA PHE A 40 2.04 -14.59 -1.43
C PHE A 40 2.75 -14.69 -0.08
N ARG A 41 2.07 -15.23 0.94
CA ARG A 41 2.59 -15.40 2.31
C ARG A 41 3.20 -14.10 2.87
N LEU A 42 2.48 -12.99 2.68
CA LEU A 42 2.89 -11.68 3.17
C LEU A 42 2.57 -11.59 4.66
N GLU A 43 3.60 -11.49 5.50
CA GLU A 43 3.48 -11.43 6.96
C GLU A 43 3.53 -9.98 7.47
N PRO A 44 2.81 -9.67 8.57
CA PRO A 44 2.96 -8.39 9.27
C PRO A 44 4.27 -8.34 10.10
N PRO A 45 4.85 -7.15 10.34
CA PRO A 45 4.43 -5.86 9.82
C PRO A 45 4.74 -5.70 8.33
N VAL A 46 4.06 -4.78 7.67
CA VAL A 46 4.29 -4.49 6.25
C VAL A 46 5.73 -4.01 6.05
N CYS A 47 6.53 -4.78 5.31
CA CYS A 47 7.87 -4.38 4.92
C CYS A 47 7.82 -3.26 3.86
N PRO A 48 8.43 -2.08 4.08
CA PRO A 48 8.39 -0.97 3.14
C PRO A 48 8.91 -1.33 1.75
N LYS A 49 9.97 -2.15 1.68
CA LYS A 49 10.56 -2.60 0.41
C LYS A 49 9.58 -3.47 -0.39
N VAL A 50 8.92 -4.43 0.26
CA VAL A 50 7.93 -5.30 -0.40
C VAL A 50 6.73 -4.49 -0.86
N PHE A 51 6.24 -3.57 -0.03
CA PHE A 51 5.13 -2.70 -0.40
C PHE A 51 5.46 -1.78 -1.58
N HIS A 52 6.67 -1.21 -1.64
CA HIS A 52 7.11 -0.42 -2.78
C HIS A 52 7.18 -1.23 -4.08
N GLU A 53 7.73 -2.45 -4.05
CA GLU A 53 7.76 -3.32 -5.25
C GLU A 53 6.34 -3.62 -5.75
N LEU A 54 5.39 -3.87 -4.84
CA LEU A 54 3.99 -4.11 -5.20
C LEU A 54 3.34 -2.86 -5.83
N LEU A 55 3.63 -1.65 -5.33
CA LEU A 55 3.16 -0.39 -5.95
C LEU A 55 3.78 -0.14 -7.33
N LEU A 56 4.94 -0.73 -7.63
CA LEU A 56 5.53 -0.72 -8.97
C LEU A 56 4.98 -1.86 -9.86
N GLY A 57 4.05 -2.65 -9.34
CA GLY A 57 3.45 -3.79 -10.03
C GLY A 57 4.33 -5.03 -10.05
N ARG A 58 5.36 -5.11 -9.22
CA ARG A 58 6.29 -6.25 -9.16
C ARG A 58 5.84 -7.22 -8.08
N LEU A 59 5.27 -8.34 -8.50
CA LEU A 59 4.80 -9.38 -7.59
C LEU A 59 5.94 -10.33 -7.18
N PRO A 60 5.84 -10.97 -6.02
CA PRO A 60 6.70 -12.10 -5.66
C PRO A 60 6.70 -13.16 -6.76
N GLY A 61 7.88 -13.68 -7.09
CA GLY A 61 8.05 -14.60 -8.23
C GLY A 61 8.39 -13.92 -9.56
N GLY A 62 8.60 -12.60 -9.58
CA GLY A 62 9.15 -11.88 -10.73
C GLY A 62 8.12 -11.46 -11.78
N ILE A 63 6.83 -11.57 -11.47
CA ILE A 63 5.75 -11.16 -12.37
C ILE A 63 5.63 -9.64 -12.34
N GLN A 64 5.70 -9.02 -13.53
CA GLN A 64 5.45 -7.58 -13.69
C GLN A 64 4.02 -7.34 -14.19
N LEU A 65 3.23 -6.65 -13.37
CA LEU A 65 1.91 -6.15 -13.72
C LEU A 65 2.02 -4.86 -14.53
N GLY A 66 1.10 -4.67 -15.45
CA GLY A 66 0.96 -3.46 -16.23
C GLY A 66 0.17 -3.70 -17.51
N ARG A 67 -0.07 -2.63 -18.25
CA ARG A 67 -0.69 -2.67 -19.58
C ARG A 67 0.31 -2.13 -20.60
N PRO A 68 0.42 -2.74 -21.79
CA PRO A 68 1.24 -2.19 -22.86
C PRO A 68 0.76 -0.80 -23.28
N ASN A 69 1.71 0.12 -23.46
CA ASN A 69 1.49 1.44 -24.04
C ASN A 69 2.65 1.75 -25.00
N GLY A 70 2.48 1.36 -26.26
CA GLY A 70 3.56 1.34 -27.24
C GLY A 70 4.69 0.39 -26.81
N ALA A 71 5.92 0.89 -26.79
CA ALA A 71 7.10 0.13 -26.35
C ALA A 71 7.29 0.10 -24.82
N ARG A 72 6.39 0.74 -24.04
CA ARG A 72 6.49 0.82 -22.58
C ARG A 72 5.38 0.02 -21.91
N LEU A 73 5.65 -0.47 -20.71
CA LEU A 73 4.64 -1.04 -19.83
C LEU A 73 4.24 0.01 -18.79
N VAL A 74 2.94 0.27 -18.64
CA VAL A 74 2.42 1.24 -17.68
C VAL A 74 1.62 0.52 -16.61
N HIS A 75 1.92 0.83 -15.35
CA HIS A 75 1.24 0.27 -14.18
C HIS A 75 0.64 1.40 -13.35
N ALA A 76 -0.61 1.24 -12.91
CA ALA A 76 -1.24 2.13 -11.95
C ALA A 76 -1.00 1.55 -10.54
N PRO A 77 -0.31 2.27 -9.62
CA PRO A 77 0.11 1.71 -8.34
C PRO A 77 -1.02 1.18 -7.46
N GLY A 78 -2.19 1.82 -7.50
CA GLY A 78 -3.36 1.39 -6.74
C GLY A 78 -4.20 2.56 -6.22
N PHE A 79 -4.97 2.28 -5.18
CA PHE A 79 -5.84 3.23 -4.51
C PHE A 79 -5.55 3.26 -3.02
N ASP A 80 -5.63 4.46 -2.44
CA ASP A 80 -5.65 4.69 -1.00
C ASP A 80 -7.11 4.81 -0.55
N ALA A 81 -7.48 3.97 0.42
CA ALA A 81 -8.79 3.96 1.05
C ALA A 81 -8.63 4.30 2.53
N THR A 82 -8.91 5.56 2.88
CA THR A 82 -8.79 6.04 4.26
C THR A 82 -10.13 5.94 4.98
N PHE A 83 -10.14 5.25 6.12
CA PHE A 83 -11.29 5.12 7.01
C PHE A 83 -11.10 6.02 8.23
N SER A 84 -11.84 7.13 8.29
CA SER A 84 -11.83 8.03 9.44
C SER A 84 -12.99 7.70 10.38
N ALA A 85 -12.68 7.41 11.65
CA ALA A 85 -13.72 7.28 12.67
C ALA A 85 -14.45 8.62 12.89
N PRO A 86 -15.70 8.60 13.38
CA PRO A 86 -16.38 9.82 13.82
C PRO A 86 -15.59 10.52 14.92
N LYS A 87 -15.67 11.85 14.99
CA LYS A 87 -14.90 12.67 15.93
C LYS A 87 -15.14 12.32 17.41
N SER A 88 -16.28 11.73 17.74
CA SER A 88 -16.61 11.25 19.10
C SER A 88 -15.97 9.91 19.47
N VAL A 89 -15.35 9.21 18.51
CA VAL A 89 -14.71 7.89 18.68
C VAL A 89 -13.18 7.99 18.52
N SER A 90 -12.71 8.98 17.73
CA SER A 90 -11.29 9.28 17.52
C SER A 90 -10.59 9.84 18.76
#